data_AF-A0AAI8X2C1-F1
#
_entry.id   AF-A0AAI8X2C1-F1
#
_cell.length_a   1.000
_cell.length_b   1.000
_cell.length_c   1.000
_cell.angle_alpha   90.00
_cell.angle_beta   90.00
_cell.angle_gamma   90.00
#
_symmetry.space_group_name_H-M   'P 1'
#
loop_
_entity.id
_entity.type
_entity.pdbx_description
1 polymer ?
#
loop_
_entity_poly.entity_id
_entity_poly.type
_entity_poly.pdbx_seq_one_letter_code
_entity_poly.pdbx_strand_id
1 'polypeptide(L)'
;MSSLQERLASVLREVLPSQEESDGALTVHHEGTIASLRVVNIAEDLDLVSLTQILAWDLPLTKKVSDHVARQARDANFGSVSVVEKVNKTAVQRNSGKNTAKLADVMLRYNFPGAGLTDDALRTLVLLVLDSGARIRHTLTD
;
A
#
# COMPACT_ATOMS: atom_id res chain seq x y z
N MET A 1 12.87 -26.65 3.60
CA MET A 1 11.62 -25.88 3.78
C MET A 1 11.64 -24.75 2.77
N SER A 2 10.53 -24.46 2.10
CA SER A 2 10.44 -23.31 1.20
C SER A 2 10.65 -22.02 1.99
N SER A 3 11.40 -21.09 1.42
CA SER A 3 11.60 -19.76 1.99
C SER A 3 10.26 -19.03 2.16
N LEU A 4 10.21 -18.04 3.06
CA LEU A 4 9.01 -17.23 3.24
C LEU A 4 8.60 -16.53 1.93
N GLN A 5 9.56 -16.15 1.09
CA GLN A 5 9.31 -15.51 -0.21
C GLN A 5 8.58 -16.46 -1.17
N GLU A 6 9.06 -17.70 -1.30
CA GLU A 6 8.41 -18.73 -2.14
C GLU A 6 7.00 -19.04 -1.64
N ARG A 7 6.83 -19.15 -0.31
CA ARG A 7 5.52 -19.36 0.32
C ARG A 7 4.56 -18.21 0.02
N LEU A 8 5.00 -16.97 0.24
CA LEU A 8 4.21 -15.77 -0.04
C LEU A 8 3.74 -15.72 -1.50
N ALA A 9 4.65 -15.99 -2.45
CA ALA A 9 4.31 -16.01 -3.87
C ALA A 9 3.33 -17.14 -4.22
N SER A 10 3.54 -18.35 -3.67
CA SER A 10 2.64 -19.48 -3.88
C SER A 10 1.22 -19.19 -3.37
N VAL A 11 1.09 -18.74 -2.12
CA VAL A 11 -0.23 -18.57 -1.49
C VAL A 11 -1.04 -17.43 -2.10
N LEU A 12 -0.39 -16.39 -2.62
CA LEU A 12 -1.09 -15.25 -3.22
C LEU A 12 -1.52 -15.52 -4.66
N ARG A 13 -0.73 -16.27 -5.44
CA ARG A 13 -1.09 -16.68 -6.81
C ARG A 13 -2.39 -17.47 -6.89
N GLU A 14 -2.73 -18.20 -5.83
CA GLU A 14 -3.96 -18.98 -5.77
C GLU A 14 -5.23 -18.12 -5.68
N VAL A 15 -5.11 -16.87 -5.23
CA VAL A 15 -6.27 -16.03 -4.89
C VAL A 15 -6.28 -14.66 -5.55
N LEU A 16 -5.14 -14.18 -6.05
CA LEU A 16 -5.00 -12.86 -6.67
C LEU A 16 -4.12 -12.92 -7.91
N PRO A 17 -4.38 -12.08 -8.93
CA PRO A 17 -3.41 -11.81 -9.98
C PRO A 17 -2.14 -11.23 -9.37
N SER A 18 -1.03 -11.95 -9.53
CA SER A 18 0.27 -11.58 -8.97
C SER A 18 1.38 -11.73 -9.99
N GLN A 19 2.29 -10.77 -10.03
CA GLN A 19 3.48 -10.76 -10.87
C GLN A 19 4.72 -10.74 -9.97
N GLU A 20 5.64 -11.68 -10.20
CA GLU A 20 6.98 -11.57 -9.62
C GLU A 20 7.81 -10.59 -10.44
N GLU A 21 8.44 -9.65 -9.75
CA GLU A 21 9.33 -8.66 -10.33
C GLU A 21 10.79 -9.12 -10.26
N SER A 22 11.63 -8.53 -11.11
CA SER A 22 13.05 -8.89 -11.21
C SER A 22 13.87 -8.61 -9.95
N ASP A 23 13.37 -7.75 -9.05
CA ASP A 23 13.98 -7.43 -7.76
C ASP A 23 13.47 -8.31 -6.60
N GLY A 24 12.65 -9.32 -6.93
CA GLY A 24 12.06 -10.25 -5.96
C GLY A 24 10.81 -9.71 -5.25
N ALA A 25 10.31 -8.52 -5.61
CA ALA A 25 9.00 -8.09 -5.16
C ALA A 25 7.89 -8.90 -5.85
N LEU A 26 6.74 -8.98 -5.21
CA LEU A 26 5.50 -9.49 -5.76
C LEU A 26 4.52 -8.32 -5.91
N THR A 27 4.19 -7.97 -7.15
CA THR A 27 3.15 -7.00 -7.46
C THR A 27 1.81 -7.71 -7.53
N VAL A 28 0.81 -7.19 -6.82
CA VAL A 28 -0.56 -7.71 -6.84
C VAL A 28 -1.56 -6.61 -7.16
N HIS A 29 -2.64 -6.98 -7.84
CA HIS A 29 -3.77 -6.11 -8.11
C HIS A 29 -4.97 -6.54 -7.27
N HIS A 30 -5.60 -5.59 -6.58
CA HIS A 30 -6.75 -5.88 -5.73
C HIS A 30 -7.70 -4.68 -5.69
N GLU A 31 -8.96 -4.87 -6.10
CA GLU A 31 -10.03 -3.86 -5.99
C GLU A 31 -9.62 -2.44 -6.45
N GLY A 32 -8.99 -2.35 -7.63
CA GLY A 32 -8.55 -1.07 -8.21
C GLY A 32 -7.33 -0.42 -7.55
N THR A 33 -6.65 -1.14 -6.66
CA THR A 33 -5.34 -0.79 -6.09
C THR A 33 -4.23 -1.69 -6.62
N ILE A 34 -3.00 -1.21 -6.49
CA ILE A 34 -1.77 -1.97 -6.76
C ILE A 34 -1.00 -2.05 -5.45
N ALA A 35 -0.52 -3.24 -5.09
CA ALA A 35 0.36 -3.42 -3.95
C ALA A 35 1.64 -4.14 -4.36
N SER A 36 2.75 -3.75 -3.73
CA SER A 36 4.03 -4.42 -3.79
C SER A 36 4.28 -5.10 -2.45
N LEU A 37 4.58 -6.39 -2.49
CA LEU A 37 4.97 -7.18 -1.34
C LEU A 37 6.39 -7.70 -1.51
N ARG A 38 7.17 -7.74 -0.44
CA ARG A 38 8.46 -8.42 -0.43
C ARG A 38 8.82 -8.95 0.94
N VAL A 39 9.57 -10.05 0.97
CA VAL A 39 10.20 -10.50 2.19
C VAL A 39 11.50 -9.73 2.43
N VAL A 40 11.69 -9.28 3.67
CA VAL A 40 12.87 -8.56 4.12
C VAL A 40 13.42 -9.26 5.35
N ASN A 41 14.65 -9.77 5.26
CA ASN A 41 15.39 -10.20 6.44
C ASN A 41 15.97 -8.95 7.12
N ILE A 42 15.59 -8.70 8.36
CA ILE A 42 16.08 -7.54 9.12
C ILE A 42 17.02 -7.92 10.27
N ALA A 43 16.97 -9.18 10.71
CA ALA A 43 17.89 -9.79 11.66
C ALA A 43 17.84 -11.33 11.51
N GLU A 44 18.72 -12.03 12.23
CA GLU A 44 18.66 -13.49 12.36
C GLU A 44 17.27 -13.91 12.86
N ASP A 45 16.68 -14.91 12.20
CA ASP A 45 15.34 -15.44 12.46
C ASP A 45 14.19 -14.41 12.42
N LEU A 46 14.41 -13.23 11.82
CA LEU A 46 13.42 -12.17 11.71
C LEU A 46 13.21 -11.73 10.26
N ASP A 47 12.34 -12.47 9.58
CA ASP A 47 11.83 -12.13 8.26
C ASP A 47 10.49 -11.39 8.36
N LEU A 48 10.45 -10.19 7.77
CA LEU A 48 9.23 -9.41 7.63
C LEU A 48 8.66 -9.53 6.22
N VAL A 49 7.34 -9.63 6.10
CA VAL A 49 6.64 -9.28 4.88
C VAL A 49 6.39 -7.78 4.92
N SER A 50 6.96 -7.06 3.95
CA SER A 50 6.71 -5.65 3.72
C SER A 50 5.67 -5.49 2.62
N LEU A 51 4.55 -4.86 2.93
CA LEU A 51 3.47 -4.57 1.99
C LEU A 51 3.29 -3.06 1.87
N THR A 52 3.39 -2.56 0.64
CA THR A 52 3.04 -1.19 0.27
C THR A 52 1.93 -1.21 -0.77
N GLN A 53 0.76 -0.67 -0.43
CA GLN A 53 -0.38 -0.57 -1.31
C GLN A 53 -0.65 0.88 -1.65
N ILE A 54 -0.77 1.17 -2.94
CA ILE A 54 -1.09 2.50 -3.42
C ILE A 54 -2.61 2.63 -3.47
N LEU A 55 -3.14 3.54 -2.66
CA LEU A 55 -4.58 3.73 -2.48
C LEU A 55 -5.12 4.70 -3.53
N ALA A 56 -4.36 5.76 -3.82
CA ALA A 56 -4.73 6.73 -4.84
C ALA A 56 -3.51 7.50 -5.33
N TRP A 57 -3.54 7.86 -6.61
CA TRP A 57 -2.54 8.69 -7.28
C TRP A 57 -3.09 10.08 -7.54
N ASP A 58 -2.22 11.08 -7.45
CA ASP A 58 -2.48 12.45 -7.92
C ASP A 58 -3.82 13.03 -7.41
N LEU A 59 -4.20 12.70 -6.17
CA LEU A 59 -5.41 13.23 -5.57
C LEU A 59 -5.26 14.74 -5.33
N PRO A 60 -6.27 15.56 -5.68
CA PRO A 60 -6.29 16.96 -5.27
C PRO A 60 -6.23 17.07 -3.75
N LEU A 61 -5.18 17.70 -3.23
CA LEU A 61 -4.95 17.83 -1.80
C LEU A 61 -5.82 18.95 -1.23
N THR A 62 -7.09 18.61 -1.02
CA THR A 62 -8.07 19.47 -0.36
C THR A 62 -8.11 19.17 1.14
N LYS A 63 -8.64 20.12 1.93
CA LYS A 63 -8.89 19.88 3.37
C LYS A 63 -9.75 18.63 3.61
N LYS A 64 -10.76 18.37 2.77
CA LYS A 64 -11.62 17.18 2.88
C LYS A 64 -10.81 15.90 2.75
N VAL A 65 -9.89 15.83 1.78
CA VAL A 65 -9.02 14.67 1.56
C VAL A 65 -8.05 14.51 2.73
N SER A 66 -7.41 15.58 3.18
CA SER A 66 -6.52 15.55 4.34
C SER A 66 -7.24 15.06 5.61
N ASP A 67 -8.45 15.56 5.87
CA ASP A 67 -9.25 15.14 7.02
C ASP A 67 -9.67 13.67 6.93
N HIS A 68 -9.99 13.17 5.73
CA HIS A 68 -10.32 11.74 5.53
C HIS A 68 -9.10 10.86 5.75
N VAL A 69 -7.95 11.18 5.14
CA VAL A 69 -6.73 10.40 5.34
C VAL A 69 -6.32 10.40 6.81
N ALA A 70 -6.42 11.54 7.50
CA ALA A 70 -6.12 11.62 8.93
C ALA A 70 -7.05 10.76 9.79
N ARG A 71 -8.32 10.61 9.43
CA ARG A 71 -9.24 9.68 10.11
C ARG A 71 -8.83 8.23 9.84
N GLN A 72 -8.66 7.87 8.58
CA GLN A 72 -8.26 6.50 8.20
C GLN A 72 -6.92 6.10 8.82
N ALA A 73 -5.95 7.01 8.92
CA ALA A 73 -4.68 6.77 9.58
C ALA A 73 -4.80 6.49 11.09
N ARG A 74 -5.84 7.04 11.76
CA ARG A 74 -6.12 6.75 13.17
C ARG A 74 -6.90 5.46 13.36
N ASP A 75 -7.80 5.14 12.43
CA ASP A 75 -8.73 4.02 12.56
C ASP A 75 -8.17 2.72 11.94
N ALA A 76 -7.05 2.79 11.20
CA ALA A 76 -6.42 1.65 10.57
C ALA A 76 -5.83 0.67 11.60
N ASN A 77 -6.34 -0.56 11.60
CA ASN A 77 -5.80 -1.64 12.41
C ASN A 77 -4.57 -2.31 11.77
N PHE A 78 -4.46 -2.24 10.44
CA PHE A 78 -3.44 -2.95 9.67
C PHE A 78 -2.55 -1.97 8.88
N GLY A 79 -1.58 -1.40 9.57
CA GLY A 79 -0.57 -0.54 8.96
C GLY A 79 -0.84 0.94 9.11
N SER A 80 -0.06 1.72 8.39
CA SER A 80 -0.07 3.18 8.43
C SER A 80 -0.45 3.74 7.07
N VAL A 81 -1.40 4.67 7.07
CA VAL A 81 -1.77 5.44 5.88
C VAL A 81 -0.93 6.71 5.87
N SER A 82 -0.29 7.00 4.74
CA SER A 82 0.53 8.20 4.58
C SER A 82 0.22 8.92 3.27
N VAL A 83 0.44 10.24 3.28
CA VAL A 83 0.26 11.14 2.14
C VAL A 83 1.62 11.61 1.67
N VAL A 84 1.86 11.57 0.36
CA VAL A 84 3.05 12.14 -0.28
C VAL A 84 2.61 13.31 -1.15
N GLU A 85 2.89 14.54 -0.71
CA GLU A 85 2.57 15.74 -1.48
C GLU A 85 3.44 15.85 -2.74
N LYS A 86 2.80 16.11 -3.88
CA LYS A 86 3.43 16.42 -5.16
C LYS A 86 3.26 17.90 -5.44
N VAL A 87 4.39 18.59 -5.67
CA VAL A 87 4.38 19.98 -6.13
C VAL A 87 4.25 20.00 -7.65
N ASN A 88 3.13 20.51 -8.17
CA ASN A 88 2.94 20.67 -9.61
C ASN A 88 3.81 21.83 -10.13
N LYS A 89 5.02 21.50 -10.62
CA LYS A 89 6.01 22.48 -11.10
C LYS A 89 5.54 23.30 -12.30
N THR A 90 4.62 22.76 -13.12
CA THR A 90 4.12 23.41 -14.35
C THR A 90 3.10 24.52 -14.05
N ALA A 91 2.38 24.42 -12.93
CA ALA A 91 1.44 25.45 -12.48
C ALA A 91 2.14 26.69 -11.90
N VAL A 92 3.40 26.56 -11.46
CA VAL A 92 4.19 27.66 -10.88
C VAL A 92 4.60 28.70 -11.95
N GLN A 93 4.65 28.31 -13.23
CA GLN A 93 5.15 29.16 -14.31
C GLN A 93 4.07 29.96 -15.06
N ARG A 94 2.78 29.65 -14.88
CA ARG A 94 1.71 30.18 -15.76
C ARG A 94 0.73 31.17 -15.15
N ASN A 95 0.78 31.51 -13.85
CA ASN A 95 0.03 32.68 -13.34
C ASN A 95 0.52 33.14 -11.96
N SER A 96 0.98 34.39 -11.91
CA SER A 96 1.03 35.19 -10.68
C SER A 96 -0.40 35.28 -10.10
N GLY A 97 -0.63 34.68 -8.92
CA GLY A 97 -1.80 34.96 -8.08
C GLY A 97 -3.04 34.06 -8.23
N LYS A 98 -2.96 32.75 -7.92
CA LYS A 98 -4.04 31.95 -7.27
C LYS A 98 -3.61 30.49 -7.11
N ASN A 99 -3.68 29.96 -5.88
CA ASN A 99 -3.62 28.54 -5.47
C ASN A 99 -3.08 27.55 -6.52
N THR A 100 -1.77 27.26 -6.47
CA THR A 100 -1.22 26.06 -7.09
C THR A 100 -1.94 24.85 -6.50
N ALA A 101 -2.70 24.11 -7.31
CA ALA A 101 -3.36 22.89 -6.86
C ALA A 101 -2.29 21.86 -6.47
N LYS A 102 -2.17 21.61 -5.16
CA LYS A 102 -1.33 20.54 -4.63
C LYS A 102 -1.97 19.20 -4.95
N LEU A 103 -1.18 18.27 -5.45
CA LEU A 103 -1.59 16.88 -5.63
C LEU A 103 -0.93 16.03 -4.56
N ALA A 104 -1.48 14.86 -4.28
CA ALA A 104 -0.83 13.92 -3.38
C ALA A 104 -1.14 12.47 -3.73
N ASP A 105 -0.19 11.60 -3.45
CA ASP A 105 -0.41 10.17 -3.45
C ASP A 105 -0.73 9.69 -2.03
N VAL A 106 -1.59 8.68 -1.93
CA VAL A 106 -1.93 8.07 -0.65
C VAL A 106 -1.55 6.60 -0.71
N MET A 107 -0.84 6.16 0.32
CA MET A 107 -0.34 4.79 0.42
C MET A 107 -0.57 4.20 1.81
N LEU A 108 -0.90 2.91 1.83
CA LEU A 108 -0.93 2.07 3.01
C LEU A 108 0.36 1.27 3.09
N ARG A 109 1.03 1.29 4.23
CA ARG A 109 2.21 0.45 4.50
C ARG A 109 2.00 -0.39 5.74
N TYR A 110 2.24 -1.68 5.61
CA TYR A 110 2.22 -2.61 6.72
C TYR A 110 3.40 -3.57 6.62
N ASN A 111 4.11 -3.75 7.73
CA ASN A 111 5.20 -4.72 7.84
C ASN A 111 4.87 -5.64 9.00
N PHE A 112 4.95 -6.95 8.79
CA PHE A 112 4.66 -7.93 9.81
C PHE A 112 5.61 -9.13 9.72
N PRO A 113 5.95 -9.78 10.84
CA PRO A 113 6.73 -11.02 10.82
C PRO A 113 5.97 -12.12 10.09
N GLY A 114 6.61 -12.72 9.08
CA GLY A 114 6.03 -13.89 8.39
C GLY A 114 6.43 -15.22 9.02
N ALA A 115 7.48 -15.22 9.86
CA ALA A 115 7.92 -16.39 10.58
C ALA A 115 6.82 -16.91 11.53
N GLY A 116 6.61 -18.23 11.54
CA GLY A 116 5.60 -18.89 12.38
C GLY A 116 4.16 -18.81 11.86
N LEU A 117 3.86 -18.03 10.82
CA LEU A 117 2.54 -18.05 10.19
C LEU A 117 2.39 -19.29 9.32
N THR A 118 1.21 -19.92 9.37
CA THR A 118 0.81 -20.92 8.36
C THR A 118 0.51 -20.24 7.03
N ASP A 119 0.44 -21.01 5.95
CA ASP A 119 0.13 -20.49 4.61
C ASP A 119 -1.24 -19.80 4.56
N ASP A 120 -2.25 -20.39 5.21
CA ASP A 120 -3.59 -19.79 5.31
C ASP A 120 -3.59 -18.51 6.14
N ALA A 121 -2.86 -18.46 7.25
CA ALA A 121 -2.76 -17.26 8.07
C ALA A 121 -2.01 -16.14 7.34
N LEU A 122 -0.93 -16.48 6.63
CA LEU A 122 -0.17 -15.55 5.80
C LEU A 122 -1.05 -14.95 4.70
N ARG A 123 -1.77 -15.81 3.95
CA ARG A 123 -2.72 -15.39 2.92
C ARG A 123 -3.80 -14.48 3.50
N THR A 124 -4.42 -14.89 4.59
CA THR A 124 -5.51 -14.15 5.24
C THR A 124 -5.03 -12.77 5.68
N LEU A 125 -3.88 -12.68 6.33
CA LEU A 125 -3.34 -11.40 6.81
C LEU A 125 -3.06 -10.44 5.64
N VAL A 126 -2.47 -10.94 4.55
CA VAL A 126 -2.26 -10.11 3.35
C VAL A 126 -3.58 -9.62 2.78
N LEU A 127 -4.58 -10.50 2.63
CA LEU A 127 -5.90 -10.13 2.10
C LEU A 127 -6.61 -9.11 2.97
N LEU A 128 -6.52 -9.21 4.31
CA LEU A 128 -7.10 -8.24 5.25
C LEU A 128 -6.48 -6.84 5.07
N VAL A 129 -5.16 -6.77 4.85
CA VAL A 129 -4.48 -5.49 4.61
C VAL A 129 -4.90 -4.90 3.27
N LEU A 130 -4.94 -5.72 2.21
CA LEU A 130 -5.35 -5.30 0.88
C LEU A 130 -6.79 -4.79 0.85
N ASP A 131 -7.72 -5.50 1.51
CA ASP A 131 -9.13 -5.10 1.63
C ASP A 131 -9.27 -3.80 2.44
N SER A 132 -8.51 -3.64 3.52
CA SER A 132 -8.46 -2.38 4.28
C SER A 132 -8.03 -1.21 3.39
N GLY A 133 -7.01 -1.40 2.54
CA GLY A 133 -6.57 -0.39 1.59
C GLY A 133 -7.62 -0.08 0.52
N ALA A 134 -8.30 -1.09 -0.02
CA ALA A 134 -9.36 -0.92 -1.00
C ALA A 134 -10.54 -0.10 -0.43
N ARG A 135 -10.96 -0.39 0.80
CA ARG A 135 -12.01 0.38 1.51
C ARG A 135 -11.63 1.84 1.73
N ILE A 136 -10.36 2.10 2.09
CA ILE A 136 -9.85 3.46 2.22
C ILE A 136 -9.87 4.15 0.84
N ARG A 137 -9.42 3.48 -0.22
CA ARG A 137 -9.45 4.02 -1.58
C ARG A 137 -10.86 4.45 -1.99
N HIS A 138 -11.88 3.62 -1.77
CA HIS A 138 -13.28 3.99 -2.07
C HIS A 138 -13.66 5.30 -1.40
N THR A 139 -13.38 5.42 -0.10
CA THR A 139 -13.63 6.65 0.67
C THR A 139 -12.91 7.89 0.12
N LEU A 140 -11.74 7.72 -0.53
CA LEU A 140 -10.94 8.83 -1.07
C LEU A 140 -11.32 9.22 -2.50
N THR A 141 -11.95 8.31 -3.26
CA THR A 141 -12.18 8.48 -4.70
C THR A 141 -13.66 8.58 -5.09
N ASP A 142 -14.57 8.29 -4.16
CA ASP A 142 -16.02 8.53 -4.28
C ASP A 142 -16.41 9.98 -3.89
#